data_AF-A0A537X007-F1
#
_entry.id   AF-A0A537X007-F1
#
_cell.length_a   1.000
_cell.length_b   1.000
_cell.length_c   1.000
_cell.angle_alpha   90.00
_cell.angle_beta   90.00
_cell.angle_gamma   90.00
#
_symmetry.space_group_name_H-M   'P 1'
#
loop_
_entity.id
_entity.type
_entity.pdbx_description
1 polymer ?
#
loop_
_entity_poly.entity_id
_entity_poly.type
_entity_poly.pdbx_seq_one_letter_code
_entity_poly.pdbx_strand_id
1 'polypeptide(L)' 'MVADRVEGIAVHTGARIAALAGAREVLVSQTVKDLVAGSGLSFEDAGAHVLKGVPGEWRLYRAISR' A
#
# COMPACT_ATOMS: atom_id res chain seq x y z
N MET A 1 -21.12 16.55 -7.70
CA MET A 1 -21.43 15.10 -7.61
C MET A 1 -20.35 14.35 -8.38
N VAL A 2 -19.26 13.95 -7.72
CA VAL A 2 -18.29 12.98 -8.26
C VAL A 2 -18.66 11.65 -7.61
N ALA A 3 -19.56 10.89 -8.25
CA ALA A 3 -20.07 9.66 -7.67
C ALA A 3 -19.34 8.40 -8.18
N ASP A 4 -18.51 8.50 -9.21
CA ASP A 4 -17.88 7.34 -9.88
C ASP A 4 -16.35 7.41 -10.03
N ARG A 5 -15.68 8.43 -9.48
CA ARG A 5 -14.21 8.52 -9.52
C ARG A 5 -13.62 8.68 -8.14
N VAL A 6 -12.66 7.79 -7.83
CA VAL A 6 -11.79 7.95 -6.67
C VAL A 6 -10.66 8.89 -7.06
N GLU A 7 -10.49 9.96 -6.30
CA GLU A 7 -9.50 11.02 -6.55
C GLU A 7 -8.70 11.30 -5.27
N GLY A 8 -7.54 11.95 -5.41
CA GLY A 8 -6.71 12.40 -4.29
C GLY A 8 -5.44 11.59 -4.07
N ILE A 9 -4.67 12.01 -3.06
CA ILE A 9 -3.30 11.51 -2.83
C ILE A 9 -3.24 10.00 -2.57
N ALA A 10 -4.27 9.42 -1.96
CA ALA A 10 -4.33 7.98 -1.71
C ALA A 10 -4.31 7.15 -3.00
N VAL A 11 -4.93 7.65 -4.09
CA VAL A 11 -4.93 6.98 -5.40
C VAL A 11 -3.52 6.98 -5.99
N HIS A 12 -2.84 8.13 -5.93
CA HIS A 12 -1.46 8.24 -6.39
C HIS A 12 -0.52 7.36 -5.55
N THR A 13 -0.68 7.34 -4.22
CA THR A 13 0.09 6.46 -3.33
C THR A 13 -0.11 4.99 -3.69
N GLY A 14 -1.36 4.54 -3.86
CA GLY A 14 -1.66 3.17 -4.28
C GLY A 14 -1.01 2.82 -5.62
N ALA A 15 -1.08 3.71 -6.61
CA ALA A 15 -0.44 3.51 -7.90
C ALA A 15 1.10 3.42 -7.80
N ARG A 16 1.74 4.19 -6.90
CA ARG A 16 3.20 4.12 -6.68
C ARG A 16 3.60 2.84 -5.96
N ILE A 17 2.82 2.38 -4.99
CA ILE A 17 3.06 1.11 -4.29
C ILE A 17 2.89 -0.06 -5.26
N ALA A 18 1.83 -0.07 -6.07
CA ALA A 18 1.59 -1.11 -7.07
C ALA A 18 2.72 -1.20 -8.10
N ALA A 19 3.31 -0.06 -8.49
CA ALA A 19 4.45 -0.03 -9.40
C ALA A 19 5.76 -0.62 -8.82
N LEU A 20 5.86 -0.77 -7.49
CA LEU A 20 6.99 -1.40 -6.82
C LEU A 20 6.80 -2.92 -6.64
N ALA A 21 5.57 -3.42 -6.75
CA ALA A 21 5.28 -4.82 -6.52
C ALA A 21 5.78 -5.69 -7.68
N GLY A 22 6.46 -6.79 -7.35
CA GLY A 22 6.87 -7.83 -8.29
C GLY A 22 5.72 -8.74 -8.72
N ALA A 23 6.04 -9.72 -9.57
CA ALA A 23 5.06 -10.70 -10.03
C ALA A 23 4.50 -11.51 -8.85
N ARG A 24 3.17 -11.58 -8.75
CA ARG A 24 2.44 -12.25 -7.66
C ARG A 24 2.68 -11.66 -6.27
N GLU A 25 3.24 -10.46 -6.19
CA GLU A 25 3.45 -9.75 -4.94
C GLU A 25 2.29 -8.79 -4.68
N VAL A 26 1.81 -8.74 -3.43
CA VAL A 26 0.83 -7.76 -2.98
C VAL A 26 1.49 -6.89 -1.93
N LEU A 27 1.80 -5.65 -2.29
CA LEU A 27 2.33 -4.64 -1.37
C LEU A 27 1.22 -3.75 -0.83
N VAL A 28 1.29 -3.44 0.46
CA VAL A 28 0.38 -2.53 1.16
C VAL A 28 1.14 -1.47 1.94
N SER A 29 0.51 -0.33 2.20
CA SER A 29 1.04 0.69 3.09
C SER A 29 0.82 0.32 4.57
N GLN A 30 1.56 0.97 5.46
CA GLN A 30 1.33 0.86 6.91
C GLN A 30 -0.12 1.14 7.30
N THR A 31 -0.76 2.17 6.72
CA THR A 31 -2.17 2.50 7.02
C THR A 31 -3.10 1.32 6.77
N VAL A 32 -2.93 0.59 5.66
CA VAL A 32 -3.78 -0.58 5.37
C VAL A 32 -3.51 -1.70 6.38
N LYS A 33 -2.25 -2.01 6.65
CA LYS A 33 -1.86 -3.03 7.64
C LYS A 33 -2.49 -2.76 9.01
N ASP A 34 -2.44 -1.52 9.47
CA ASP A 34 -2.94 -1.12 10.78
C ASP A 34 -4.48 -1.16 10.84
N LEU A 35 -5.16 -0.72 9.76
CA LEU A 35 -6.62 -0.74 9.69
C LEU A 35 -7.23 -2.14 9.64
N VAL A 36 -6.50 -3.13 9.12
CA VAL A 36 -6.99 -4.52 9.00
C VAL A 36 -6.46 -5.43 10.12
N ALA A 37 -5.91 -4.85 11.20
CA ALA A 37 -5.49 -5.61 12.36
C ALA A 37 -6.65 -6.49 12.89
N GLY A 38 -6.39 -7.79 13.09
CA GLY A 38 -7.41 -8.76 13.50
C GLY A 38 -8.20 -9.43 12.37
N SER A 39 -7.96 -9.06 11.10
CA SER A 39 -8.62 -9.70 9.93
C SER A 39 -8.14 -11.11 9.60
N GLY A 40 -7.06 -11.58 10.21
CA GLY A 40 -6.40 -12.84 9.86
C GLY A 40 -5.41 -12.74 8.69
N LEU A 41 -5.28 -11.57 8.05
CA LEU A 41 -4.22 -11.32 7.07
C LEU A 41 -2.86 -11.25 7.75
N SER A 42 -1.84 -11.82 7.09
CA SER A 42 -0.45 -11.82 7.56
C SER A 42 0.42 -10.96 6.66
N PHE A 43 1.38 -10.25 7.26
CA PHE A 43 2.21 -9.28 6.57
C PHE A 43 3.69 -9.41 6.95
N GLU A 44 4.57 -9.31 5.97
CA GLU A 44 6.03 -9.21 6.14
C GLU A 44 6.52 -7.80 5.84
N ASP A 45 7.56 -7.36 6.54
CA ASP A 45 8.17 -6.05 6.29
C ASP A 45 8.84 -5.99 4.91
N ALA A 46 8.50 -4.98 4.12
CA ALA A 46 9.10 -4.72 2.82
C ALA A 46 10.01 -3.49 2.83
N GLY A 47 10.37 -3.00 4.03
CA GLY A 47 11.20 -1.82 4.22
C GLY A 47 10.47 -0.51 3.95
N ALA A 48 11.26 0.55 3.91
CA ALA A 48 10.77 1.91 3.77
C ALA A 48 11.19 2.51 2.43
N HIS A 49 10.26 3.24 1.79
CA HIS A 49 10.33 3.64 0.38
C HIS A 49 9.96 5.10 0.21
N VAL A 50 10.71 5.84 -0.61
CA VAL A 50 10.31 7.17 -1.07
C VAL A 50 9.49 7.01 -2.35
N LEU A 51 8.23 7.45 -2.30
CA LEU A 51 7.30 7.31 -3.43
C LEU A 51 7.30 8.60 -4.26
N LYS A 52 7.50 8.47 -5.58
CA LYS A 52 7.57 9.64 -6.49
C LYS A 52 6.30 10.49 -6.40
N GLY A 53 6.47 11.75 -5.99
CA GLY A 53 5.40 12.74 -5.90
C GLY A 53 4.51 12.59 -4.66
N VAL A 54 4.88 11.72 -3.71
CA VAL A 54 4.22 11.59 -2.42
C VAL A 54 5.23 11.99 -1.34
N PRO A 55 4.94 12.99 -0.50
CA PRO A 55 5.86 13.42 0.55
C PRO A 55 6.18 12.31 1.56
N GLY A 56 7.39 12.35 2.09
CA GLY A 56 7.85 11.48 3.18
C GLY A 56 8.33 10.10 2.75
N GLU A 57 8.71 9.32 3.75
CA GLU A 57 9.13 7.93 3.60
C GLU A 57 7.99 7.00 4.05
N TRP A 58 7.72 5.98 3.25
CA TRP A 58 6.57 5.12 3.39
C TRP A 58 7.02 3.70 3.69
N ARG A 59 6.64 3.18 4.85
CA ARG A 59 6.89 1.77 5.18
C ARG A 59 5.85 0.88 4.50
N LEU A 60 6.35 -0.11 3.76
CA LEU A 60 5.54 -1.03 2.99
C LEU A 60 5.61 -2.44 3.57
N TYR A 61 4.59 -3.24 3.28
CA TYR A 61 4.48 -4.61 3.74
C TYR A 61 4.00 -5.53 2.62
N ARG A 62 4.53 -6.76 2.57
CA ARG A 62 4.01 -7.82 1.68
C ARG A 62 2.89 -8.56 2.40
N ALA A 63 1.74 -8.68 1.76
CA ALA A 63 0.74 -9.63 2.20
C ALA A 63 1.20 -11.04 1.84
N ILE A 64 1.19 -11.95 2.82
CA ILE A 64 1.57 -13.35 2.65
C ILE A 64 0.37 -14.25 2.90
N SER A 65 0.20 -15.27 2.05
CA SER A 65 -0.67 -16.40 2.38
C SER A 65 0.13 -17.37 3.23
N ARG A 66 -0.48 -17.83 4.32
CA ARG A 66 -0.03 -19.06 4.97
C ARG A 66 -0.31 -20.26 4.06
#